data_AF-A0A9W8CJQ1-F1
#
_entry.id   AF-A0A9W8CJQ1-F1
#
_cell.length_a   1.000
_cell.length_b   1.000
_cell.length_c   1.000
_cell.angle_alpha   90.00
_cell.angle_beta   90.00
_cell.angle_gamma   90.00
#
_symmetry.space_group_name_H-M   'P 1'
#
loop_
_entity.id
_entity.type
_entity.pdbx_description
1 polymer ?
#
loop_
_entity_poly.entity_id
_entity_poly.type
_entity_poly.pdbx_seq_one_letter_code
_entity_poly.pdbx_strand_id
1 'polypeptide(L)'
;MDSSHQISNETTQLQQQQQLLADAASVKNELQLGVTSSPSVTTTATDSPLSTRPQSPSIFHPSMNAVGQQIQKLEHTQKPLHKPYPIDLNGFSWPKFRLDMRIGTEKRRSETAEEKQARLDKMSDAVRTLLECIGEDADREGLLKTPERYAKALMFFTKGYEESMNDVVNDALFDEDHEEMVIVRDIDIFSLCEHHLVPFCGKVSIGYIPNRRVLGLSKLARIAEMFSRRLQVQERLTKQIAVALNEILQPQGVAVVMEASHQCMVMRGVQKPGSKTITSFMLGQFRSDPKTREEFLSLVK
;
A
#
# COMPACT_ATOMS: atom_id res chain seq x y z
N MET A 1 -45.73 19.28 -47.75
CA MET A 1 -45.97 19.48 -46.31
C MET A 1 -44.75 19.00 -45.53
N ASP A 2 -43.57 19.62 -45.71
CA ASP A 2 -42.36 19.09 -45.06
C ASP A 2 -41.25 20.15 -44.85
N SER A 3 -41.62 21.42 -44.65
CA SER A 3 -40.65 22.49 -44.32
C SER A 3 -40.86 23.02 -42.90
N SER A 4 -42.08 22.89 -42.35
CA SER A 4 -42.42 23.37 -41.02
C SER A 4 -41.92 22.45 -39.89
N HIS A 5 -41.75 21.15 -40.16
CA HIS A 5 -41.27 20.18 -39.17
C HIS A 5 -39.74 20.20 -38.99
N GLN A 6 -38.97 20.54 -40.02
CA GLN A 6 -37.51 20.70 -39.90
C GLN A 6 -37.12 21.94 -39.08
N ILE A 7 -37.80 23.07 -39.28
CA ILE A 7 -37.52 24.33 -38.55
C ILE A 7 -37.84 24.19 -37.05
N SER A 8 -38.87 23.43 -36.69
CA SER A 8 -39.24 23.17 -35.30
C SER A 8 -38.17 22.37 -34.55
N ASN A 9 -37.53 21.41 -35.21
CA ASN A 9 -36.51 20.56 -34.59
C ASN A 9 -35.17 21.30 -34.41
N GLU A 10 -34.77 22.13 -35.36
CA GLU A 10 -33.57 22.97 -35.25
C GLU A 10 -33.71 24.05 -34.16
N THR A 11 -34.90 24.65 -34.04
CA THR A 11 -35.18 25.65 -32.99
C THR A 11 -35.10 25.02 -31.59
N THR A 12 -35.56 23.78 -31.45
CA THR A 12 -35.52 23.05 -30.18
C THR A 12 -34.08 22.67 -29.79
N GLN A 13 -33.24 22.27 -30.75
CA GLN A 13 -31.83 21.96 -30.50
C GLN A 13 -31.01 23.20 -30.12
N LEU A 14 -31.25 24.34 -30.76
CA LEU A 14 -30.57 25.60 -30.44
C LEU A 14 -30.94 26.10 -29.02
N GLN A 15 -32.21 25.97 -28.62
CA GLN A 15 -32.63 26.30 -27.25
C GLN A 15 -32.00 25.38 -26.21
N GLN A 16 -31.87 24.07 -26.50
CA GLN A 16 -31.20 23.13 -25.61
C GLN A 16 -29.69 23.44 -25.46
N GLN A 17 -29.03 23.82 -26.57
CA GLN A 17 -27.62 24.19 -26.55
C GLN A 17 -27.37 25.50 -25.79
N GLN A 18 -28.28 26.48 -25.92
CA GLN A 18 -28.20 27.74 -25.17
C GLN A 18 -28.42 27.53 -23.65
N GLN A 19 -29.32 26.62 -23.26
CA GLN A 19 -29.53 26.29 -21.85
C GLN A 19 -28.30 25.61 -21.23
N LEU A 20 -27.67 24.66 -21.94
CA LEU A 20 -26.44 24.01 -21.47
C LEU A 20 -25.27 24.98 -21.29
N LEU A 21 -25.16 25.99 -22.16
CA LEU A 21 -24.15 27.04 -22.03
C LEU A 21 -24.42 27.98 -20.86
N ALA A 22 -25.69 28.29 -20.57
CA ALA A 22 -26.07 29.09 -19.41
C ALA A 22 -25.80 28.35 -18.08
N ASP A 23 -26.09 27.05 -18.04
CA ASP A 23 -25.83 26.21 -16.86
C ASP A 23 -24.31 26.07 -16.61
N ALA A 24 -23.50 25.93 -17.66
CA ALA A 24 -22.03 25.91 -17.55
C ALA A 24 -21.44 27.25 -17.06
N ALA A 25 -22.07 28.38 -17.40
CA ALA A 25 -21.67 29.70 -16.90
C ALA A 25 -22.02 29.90 -15.41
N SER A 26 -23.15 29.35 -14.97
CA SER A 26 -23.57 29.39 -13.55
C SER A 26 -22.60 28.61 -12.65
N VAL A 27 -22.18 27.41 -13.06
CA VAL A 27 -21.22 26.58 -12.31
C VAL A 27 -19.84 27.23 -12.20
N LYS A 28 -19.42 28.02 -13.20
CA LYS A 28 -18.16 28.78 -13.13
C LYS A 28 -18.20 29.93 -12.12
N ASN A 29 -19.34 30.56 -11.91
CA ASN A 29 -19.49 31.64 -10.92
C ASN A 29 -19.52 31.12 -9.48
N GLU A 30 -20.06 29.92 -9.24
CA GLU A 30 -20.04 29.31 -7.89
C GLU A 30 -18.64 28.86 -7.45
N LEU A 31 -17.76 28.49 -8.39
CA LEU A 31 -16.36 28.13 -8.11
C LEU A 31 -15.45 29.33 -7.80
N GLN A 32 -15.88 30.57 -8.09
CA GLN A 32 -15.08 31.79 -7.88
C GLN A 32 -15.35 32.51 -6.55
N LEU A 33 -16.37 32.10 -5.77
CA LEU A 33 -16.76 32.72 -4.50
C LEU A 33 -16.26 31.98 -3.24
N GLY A 34 -15.45 30.94 -3.39
CA GLY A 34 -15.01 30.05 -2.29
C GLY A 34 -13.62 30.29 -1.70
N VAL A 35 -12.92 31.38 -2.03
CA VAL A 35 -11.56 31.64 -1.51
C VAL A 35 -11.62 32.63 -0.35
N THR A 36 -11.70 32.12 0.88
CA THR A 36 -11.50 32.91 2.10
C THR A 36 -10.02 32.93 2.50
N SER A 37 -9.60 34.12 2.91
CA SER A 37 -8.25 34.61 3.16
C SER A 37 -7.57 34.01 4.40
N SER A 38 -6.31 33.59 4.25
CA SER A 38 -5.35 33.41 5.36
C SER A 38 -4.41 34.63 5.43
N PRO A 39 -4.11 35.21 6.61
CA PRO A 39 -3.28 36.40 6.69
C PRO A 39 -1.79 36.06 6.56
N SER A 40 -1.12 36.84 5.72
CA SER A 40 0.32 36.84 5.47
C SER A 40 1.09 37.53 6.61
N VAL A 41 2.07 36.83 7.17
CA VAL A 41 3.06 37.41 8.10
C VAL A 41 4.17 38.05 7.28
N THR A 42 4.32 39.36 7.43
CA THR A 42 5.39 40.16 6.81
C THR A 42 6.63 40.12 7.69
N THR A 43 7.75 39.69 7.15
CA THR A 43 9.08 39.77 7.76
C THR A 43 9.65 41.17 7.58
N THR A 44 10.02 41.83 8.68
CA THR A 44 10.96 42.95 8.67
C THR A 44 12.05 42.69 9.71
N ALA A 45 13.29 42.84 9.28
CA ALA A 45 14.49 42.70 10.09
C ALA A 45 14.92 44.07 10.62
N THR A 46 15.25 44.17 11.90
CA THR A 46 16.19 45.18 12.44
C THR A 46 16.73 44.71 13.80
N ASP A 47 18.06 44.58 13.85
CA ASP A 47 19.03 44.84 14.92
C ASP A 47 18.77 44.53 16.42
N SER A 48 19.74 43.83 17.00
CA SER A 48 20.00 43.68 18.44
C SER A 48 20.69 44.93 19.03
N PRO A 49 20.58 45.21 20.34
CA PRO A 49 21.69 44.79 21.23
C PRO A 49 21.31 44.41 22.69
N LEU A 50 22.21 43.59 23.27
CA LEU A 50 22.58 43.38 24.69
C LEU A 50 21.54 43.25 25.83
N SER A 51 21.62 42.07 26.48
CA SER A 51 21.83 41.83 27.92
C SER A 51 20.99 42.59 28.96
N THR A 52 20.07 41.88 29.64
CA THR A 52 20.06 41.73 31.11
C THR A 52 18.95 40.75 31.54
N ARG A 53 19.25 39.92 32.53
CA ARG A 53 18.38 38.90 33.12
C ARG A 53 17.60 39.49 34.29
N PRO A 54 16.27 39.26 34.42
CA PRO A 54 15.60 39.37 35.71
C PRO A 54 15.11 38.01 36.24
N GLN A 55 15.03 37.95 37.56
CA GLN A 55 14.76 36.79 38.39
C GLN A 55 13.28 36.36 38.36
N SER A 56 13.05 35.09 38.69
CA SER A 56 11.76 34.42 38.90
C SER A 56 10.93 35.03 40.04
N PRO A 57 9.58 35.03 39.92
CA PRO A 57 8.71 34.90 41.08
C PRO A 57 8.30 33.43 41.29
N SER A 58 8.51 32.94 42.51
CA SER A 58 7.87 31.74 43.04
C SER A 58 6.37 31.98 43.22
N ILE A 59 5.56 30.90 43.16
CA ILE A 59 4.55 30.53 44.17
C ILE A 59 3.56 29.46 43.61
N PHE A 60 3.18 28.54 44.52
CA PHE A 60 2.16 27.47 44.50
C PHE A 60 2.48 26.10 43.86
N HIS A 61 2.92 25.17 44.71
CA HIS A 61 2.74 23.72 44.56
C HIS A 61 1.32 23.31 45.00
N PRO A 62 0.54 22.59 44.18
CA PRO A 62 -0.58 21.80 44.68
C PRO A 62 -0.09 20.43 45.18
N SER A 63 -0.54 20.10 46.39
CA SER A 63 -0.34 18.85 47.13
C SER A 63 -0.65 17.58 46.31
N MET A 64 0.26 16.59 46.37
CA MET A 64 0.15 15.24 45.82
C MET A 64 -0.89 14.36 46.55
N ASN A 65 -2.16 14.75 46.60
CA ASN A 65 -3.20 13.89 47.21
C ASN A 65 -4.58 13.94 46.53
N ALA A 66 -4.65 14.35 45.25
CA ALA A 66 -5.91 14.35 44.48
C ALA A 66 -5.85 13.57 43.16
N VAL A 67 -4.79 12.80 42.90
CA VAL A 67 -4.65 11.93 41.70
C VAL A 67 -4.84 10.44 42.05
N GLY A 68 -4.91 10.09 43.34
CA GLY A 68 -4.97 8.72 43.84
C GLY A 68 -6.37 8.08 43.95
N GLN A 69 -7.46 8.77 43.57
CA GLN A 69 -8.83 8.25 43.70
C GLN A 69 -9.64 8.22 42.39
N GLN A 70 -8.97 8.36 41.24
CA GLN A 70 -9.59 8.19 39.92
C GLN A 70 -8.92 7.07 39.08
N ILE A 71 -8.22 6.14 39.74
CA ILE A 71 -7.62 4.95 39.13
C ILE A 71 -8.15 3.71 39.84
N GLN A 72 -9.48 3.56 39.89
CA GLN A 72 -10.11 2.32 40.36
C GLN A 72 -11.56 2.22 39.85
N LYS A 73 -11.71 2.33 38.52
CA LYS A 73 -12.91 1.90 37.77
C LYS A 73 -12.63 2.00 36.26
N LEU A 74 -11.60 1.30 35.81
CA LEU A 74 -11.44 0.90 34.42
C LEU A 74 -11.19 -0.60 34.43
N GLU A 75 -12.21 -1.34 34.88
CA GLU A 75 -12.29 -2.76 34.58
C GLU A 75 -12.15 -2.90 33.06
N HIS A 76 -11.06 -3.53 32.65
CA HIS A 76 -10.80 -3.94 31.28
C HIS A 76 -11.89 -4.90 30.83
N THR A 77 -13.02 -4.35 30.39
CA THR A 77 -13.80 -4.94 29.31
C THR A 77 -12.91 -4.87 28.08
N GLN A 78 -12.08 -5.90 27.90
CA GLN A 78 -11.47 -6.17 26.61
C GLN A 78 -12.62 -6.29 25.61
N LYS A 79 -12.90 -5.19 24.91
CA LYS A 79 -13.61 -5.27 23.63
C LYS A 79 -12.86 -6.32 22.82
N PRO A 80 -13.53 -7.34 22.25
CA PRO A 80 -12.85 -8.33 21.44
C PRO A 80 -12.05 -7.56 20.40
N LEU A 81 -10.74 -7.87 20.30
CA LEU A 81 -9.89 -7.30 19.27
C LEU A 81 -10.67 -7.40 17.96
N HIS A 82 -11.02 -6.25 17.37
CA HIS A 82 -11.53 -6.20 16.00
C HIS A 82 -10.68 -7.16 15.18
N LYS A 83 -11.26 -8.21 14.57
CA LYS A 83 -10.52 -9.19 13.75
C LYS A 83 -9.55 -8.41 12.84
N PRO A 84 -8.24 -8.45 13.09
CA PRO A 84 -7.39 -7.44 12.49
C PRO A 84 -6.82 -8.07 11.22
N TYR A 85 -7.34 -7.57 10.09
CA TYR A 85 -6.76 -7.60 8.74
C TYR A 85 -7.13 -8.84 7.89
N PRO A 86 -7.79 -8.66 6.73
CA PRO A 86 -8.28 -9.76 5.91
C PRO A 86 -7.16 -10.20 4.97
N ILE A 87 -6.15 -10.88 5.49
CA ILE A 87 -5.60 -11.94 4.66
C ILE A 87 -6.70 -13.00 4.76
N ASP A 88 -7.58 -13.12 3.75
CA ASP A 88 -8.33 -14.38 3.70
C ASP A 88 -7.30 -15.49 3.66
N LEU A 89 -7.57 -16.59 4.34
CA LEU A 89 -6.71 -17.79 4.31
C LEU A 89 -6.46 -18.27 2.88
N ASN A 90 -7.36 -17.92 1.94
CA ASN A 90 -7.21 -18.19 0.51
C ASN A 90 -6.32 -17.17 -0.25
N GLY A 91 -5.87 -16.08 0.37
CA GLY A 91 -4.99 -15.06 -0.22
C GLY A 91 -5.67 -14.02 -1.11
N PHE A 92 -6.97 -14.15 -1.41
CA PHE A 92 -7.64 -13.46 -2.51
C PHE A 92 -8.40 -12.17 -2.15
N SER A 93 -8.76 -11.95 -0.87
CA SER A 93 -9.75 -10.93 -0.52
C SER A 93 -9.20 -9.56 -0.13
N TRP A 94 -7.97 -9.24 -0.53
CA TRP A 94 -7.46 -7.88 -0.34
C TRP A 94 -6.96 -7.24 -1.63
N PRO A 95 -7.55 -6.10 -2.06
CA PRO A 95 -8.63 -5.37 -1.38
C PRO A 95 -9.98 -6.11 -1.43
N LYS A 96 -10.79 -6.00 -0.36
CA LYS A 96 -12.09 -6.68 -0.23
C LYS A 96 -12.97 -6.38 -1.44
N PHE A 97 -13.65 -7.41 -1.94
CA PHE A 97 -14.64 -7.26 -3.01
C PHE A 97 -15.66 -6.19 -2.62
N ARG A 98 -15.68 -5.11 -3.38
CA ARG A 98 -16.67 -4.04 -3.25
C ARG A 98 -17.82 -4.33 -4.19
N LEU A 99 -18.86 -4.95 -3.64
CA LEU A 99 -20.07 -5.34 -4.38
C LEU A 99 -20.69 -4.15 -5.12
N ASP A 100 -20.64 -2.98 -4.49
CA ASP A 100 -21.18 -1.72 -5.02
C ASP A 100 -20.40 -1.18 -6.22
N MET A 101 -19.08 -1.42 -6.29
CA MET A 101 -18.24 -1.01 -7.42
C MET A 101 -17.88 -2.15 -8.38
N ARG A 102 -18.30 -3.39 -8.08
CA ARG A 102 -17.85 -4.62 -8.76
C ARG A 102 -16.31 -4.73 -8.83
N ILE A 103 -15.59 -4.19 -7.85
CA ILE A 103 -14.12 -4.21 -7.79
C ILE A 103 -13.66 -5.39 -6.94
N GLY A 104 -12.83 -6.26 -7.50
CA GLY A 104 -12.12 -7.33 -6.79
C GLY A 104 -11.31 -8.21 -7.73
N THR A 105 -10.14 -8.65 -7.28
CA THR A 105 -9.16 -9.38 -8.09
C THR A 105 -9.48 -10.86 -8.27
N GLU A 106 -10.40 -11.41 -7.46
CA GLU A 106 -10.80 -12.82 -7.50
C GLU A 106 -11.37 -13.22 -8.87
N LYS A 107 -12.18 -12.35 -9.49
CA LYS A 107 -12.75 -12.59 -10.82
C LYS A 107 -11.68 -12.80 -11.89
N ARG A 108 -10.50 -12.19 -11.75
CA ARG A 108 -9.42 -12.31 -12.74
C ARG A 108 -8.93 -13.74 -12.90
N ARG A 109 -8.95 -14.52 -11.82
CA ARG A 109 -8.53 -15.93 -11.84
C ARG A 109 -9.43 -16.78 -12.73
N SER A 110 -10.73 -16.51 -12.72
CA SER A 110 -11.76 -17.27 -13.44
C SER A 110 -12.08 -16.73 -14.83
N GLU A 111 -11.40 -15.68 -15.29
CA GLU A 111 -11.69 -15.09 -16.59
C GLU A 111 -11.35 -16.00 -17.77
N THR A 112 -12.17 -15.91 -18.82
CA THR A 112 -11.89 -16.53 -20.11
C THR A 112 -10.73 -15.83 -20.83
N ALA A 113 -10.24 -16.43 -21.92
CA ALA A 113 -9.19 -15.82 -22.72
C ALA A 113 -9.65 -14.49 -23.34
N GLU A 114 -10.91 -14.42 -23.75
CA GLU A 114 -11.55 -13.23 -24.34
C GLU A 114 -11.67 -12.11 -23.29
N GLU A 115 -12.07 -12.42 -22.06
CA GLU A 115 -12.14 -11.44 -20.97
C GLU A 115 -10.77 -10.89 -20.59
N LYS A 116 -9.74 -11.76 -20.56
CA LYS A 116 -8.35 -11.36 -20.32
C LYS A 116 -7.84 -10.42 -21.41
N GLN A 117 -8.13 -10.72 -22.67
CA GLN A 117 -7.75 -9.88 -23.80
C GLN A 117 -8.48 -8.53 -23.75
N ALA A 118 -9.79 -8.52 -23.52
CA ALA A 118 -10.58 -7.29 -23.40
C ALA A 118 -10.07 -6.36 -22.28
N ARG A 119 -9.62 -6.92 -21.14
CA ARG A 119 -8.95 -6.12 -20.11
C ARG A 119 -7.62 -5.55 -20.61
N LEU A 120 -6.78 -6.35 -21.26
CA LEU A 120 -5.49 -5.89 -21.76
C LEU A 120 -5.63 -4.78 -22.79
N ASP A 121 -6.63 -4.87 -23.68
CA ASP A 121 -6.94 -3.83 -24.65
C ASP A 121 -7.34 -2.54 -23.94
N LYS A 122 -8.29 -2.63 -22.99
CA LYS A 122 -8.71 -1.48 -22.17
C LYS A 122 -7.55 -0.82 -21.40
N MET A 123 -6.65 -1.63 -20.84
CA MET A 123 -5.46 -1.11 -20.16
C MET A 123 -4.49 -0.44 -21.13
N SER A 124 -4.32 -1.02 -22.32
CA SER A 124 -3.45 -0.46 -23.36
C SER A 124 -3.99 0.90 -23.82
N ASP A 125 -5.29 1.03 -24.06
CA ASP A 125 -5.91 2.32 -24.41
C ASP A 125 -5.65 3.39 -23.35
N ALA A 126 -5.74 3.02 -22.07
CA ALA A 126 -5.43 3.92 -20.96
C ALA A 126 -3.94 4.33 -20.96
N VAL A 127 -3.02 3.40 -21.24
CA VAL A 127 -1.59 3.73 -21.34
C VAL A 127 -1.30 4.63 -22.54
N ARG A 128 -1.95 4.39 -23.68
CA ARG A 128 -1.83 5.28 -24.85
C ARG A 128 -2.27 6.70 -24.48
N THR A 129 -3.40 6.82 -23.80
CA THR A 129 -3.89 8.11 -23.28
C THR A 129 -2.85 8.76 -22.36
N LEU A 130 -2.21 8.01 -21.47
CA LEU A 130 -1.14 8.54 -20.61
C LEU A 130 0.05 9.08 -21.42
N LEU A 131 0.48 8.37 -22.47
CA LEU A 131 1.57 8.80 -23.35
C LEU A 131 1.22 10.12 -24.05
N GLU A 132 0.03 10.22 -24.62
CA GLU A 132 -0.46 11.45 -25.26
C GLU A 132 -0.55 12.61 -24.25
N CYS A 133 -1.04 12.35 -23.04
CA CYS A 133 -1.16 13.37 -21.99
C CYS A 133 0.19 13.90 -21.49
N ILE A 134 1.27 13.11 -21.55
CA ILE A 134 2.63 13.59 -21.21
C ILE A 134 3.33 14.28 -22.40
N GLY A 135 2.66 14.39 -23.55
CA GLY A 135 3.17 15.06 -24.75
C GLY A 135 4.03 14.17 -25.66
N GLU A 136 3.96 12.84 -25.51
CA GLU A 136 4.65 11.91 -26.41
C GLU A 136 3.81 11.60 -27.66
N ASP A 137 4.50 11.27 -28.75
CA ASP A 137 3.89 10.66 -29.94
C ASP A 137 3.75 9.14 -29.72
N ALA A 138 2.53 8.68 -29.45
CA ALA A 138 2.25 7.26 -29.21
C ALA A 138 2.50 6.38 -30.45
N ASP A 139 2.57 6.96 -31.65
CA ASP A 139 2.72 6.25 -32.92
C ASP A 139 4.18 6.17 -33.40
N ARG A 140 5.13 6.77 -32.66
CA ARG A 140 6.57 6.62 -32.97
C ARG A 140 7.03 5.18 -32.76
N GLU A 141 8.00 4.74 -33.56
CA GLU A 141 8.48 3.35 -33.63
C GLU A 141 8.70 2.69 -32.25
N GLY A 142 9.34 3.39 -31.32
CA GLY A 142 9.64 2.88 -29.98
C GLY A 142 8.41 2.69 -29.07
N LEU A 143 7.34 3.45 -29.29
CA LEU A 143 6.13 3.46 -28.44
C LEU A 143 4.94 2.69 -29.00
N LEU A 144 4.95 2.32 -30.29
CA LEU A 144 3.85 1.58 -30.93
C LEU A 144 3.32 0.40 -30.10
N LYS A 145 4.23 -0.38 -29.48
CA LYS A 145 3.87 -1.52 -28.62
C LYS A 145 4.00 -1.24 -27.11
N THR A 146 4.36 -0.02 -26.70
CA THR A 146 4.49 0.35 -25.28
C THR A 146 3.18 0.18 -24.51
N PRO A 147 2.01 0.60 -25.01
CA PRO A 147 0.74 0.38 -24.31
C PRO A 147 0.50 -1.08 -23.90
N GLU A 148 0.63 -2.00 -24.85
CA GLU A 148 0.47 -3.43 -24.63
C GLU A 148 1.54 -3.99 -23.67
N ARG A 149 2.82 -3.63 -23.88
CA ARG A 149 3.93 -4.07 -23.01
C ARG A 149 3.74 -3.61 -21.57
N TYR A 150 3.33 -2.36 -21.37
CA TYR A 150 3.11 -1.81 -20.03
C TYR A 150 1.91 -2.47 -19.36
N ALA A 151 0.80 -2.66 -20.07
CA ALA A 151 -0.37 -3.38 -19.54
C ALA A 151 0.01 -4.79 -19.07
N LYS A 152 0.73 -5.55 -19.90
CA LYS A 152 1.25 -6.88 -19.54
C LYS A 152 2.20 -6.84 -18.35
N ALA A 153 3.11 -5.87 -18.29
CA ALA A 153 4.03 -5.70 -17.17
C ALA A 153 3.29 -5.43 -15.86
N LEU A 154 2.29 -4.54 -15.87
CA LEU A 154 1.50 -4.24 -14.68
C LEU A 154 0.70 -5.45 -14.19
N MET A 155 0.20 -6.29 -15.11
CA MET A 155 -0.45 -7.56 -14.74
C MET A 155 0.55 -8.52 -14.07
N PHE A 156 1.77 -8.61 -14.58
CA PHE A 156 2.82 -9.39 -13.93
C PHE A 156 3.19 -8.84 -12.54
N PHE A 157 3.36 -7.53 -12.39
CA PHE A 157 3.68 -6.90 -11.12
C PHE A 157 2.56 -7.04 -10.07
N THR A 158 1.34 -7.36 -10.50
CA THR A 158 0.16 -7.52 -9.63
C THR A 158 -0.44 -8.93 -9.67
N LYS A 159 0.32 -9.93 -10.16
CA LYS A 159 -0.14 -11.32 -10.24
C LYS A 159 -0.41 -11.97 -8.89
N GLY A 160 0.24 -11.47 -7.83
CA GLY A 160 0.14 -12.04 -6.49
C GLY A 160 -1.25 -11.93 -5.86
N TYR A 161 -2.15 -11.13 -6.44
CA TYR A 161 -3.57 -11.12 -6.07
C TYR A 161 -4.36 -12.34 -6.60
N GLU A 162 -3.81 -13.11 -7.54
CA GLU A 162 -4.43 -14.29 -8.16
C GLU A 162 -3.82 -15.61 -7.65
N GLU A 163 -2.89 -15.52 -6.71
CA GLU A 163 -2.23 -16.66 -6.07
C GLU A 163 -2.82 -16.90 -4.66
N SER A 164 -3.03 -18.18 -4.29
CA SER A 164 -3.40 -18.55 -2.92
C SER A 164 -2.24 -19.17 -2.14
N MET A 165 -2.33 -19.12 -0.81
CA MET A 165 -1.42 -19.83 0.07
C MET A 165 -1.41 -21.34 -0.20
N ASN A 166 -2.57 -21.94 -0.47
CA ASN A 166 -2.68 -23.38 -0.76
C ASN A 166 -1.93 -23.75 -2.05
N ASP A 167 -2.10 -22.96 -3.12
CA ASP A 167 -1.40 -23.17 -4.39
C ASP A 167 0.12 -22.99 -4.23
N VAL A 168 0.54 -22.04 -3.38
CA VAL A 168 1.96 -21.76 -3.12
C VAL A 168 2.60 -22.87 -2.30
N VAL A 169 2.00 -23.29 -1.19
CA VAL A 169 2.54 -24.31 -0.29
C VAL A 169 2.56 -25.68 -0.96
N ASN A 170 1.44 -26.09 -1.58
CA ASN A 170 1.30 -27.34 -2.34
C ASN A 170 1.91 -28.55 -1.61
N ASP A 171 1.39 -28.84 -0.40
CA ASP A 171 1.76 -29.97 0.46
C ASP A 171 3.25 -30.07 0.83
N ALA A 172 4.04 -28.99 0.69
CA ALA A 172 5.45 -28.96 1.04
C ALA A 172 5.68 -28.70 2.55
N LEU A 173 4.86 -29.31 3.39
CA LEU A 173 5.01 -29.36 4.84
C LEU A 173 5.55 -30.74 5.21
N PHE A 174 6.64 -30.74 5.98
CA PHE A 174 7.33 -31.95 6.39
C PHE A 174 7.34 -32.04 7.90
N ASP A 175 7.00 -33.20 8.44
CA ASP A 175 7.19 -33.51 9.85
C ASP A 175 8.66 -33.90 10.04
N GLU A 176 9.44 -32.96 10.56
CA GLU A 176 10.85 -33.11 10.86
C GLU A 176 11.02 -32.80 12.35
N ASP A 177 11.74 -33.65 13.08
CA ASP A 177 12.01 -33.45 14.51
C ASP A 177 13.09 -32.36 14.71
N HIS A 178 12.77 -31.15 14.25
CA HIS A 178 13.63 -29.98 14.26
C HIS A 178 12.98 -28.88 15.08
N GLU A 179 13.66 -28.45 16.15
CA GLU A 179 13.18 -27.42 17.08
C GLU A 179 14.05 -26.15 17.07
N GLU A 180 15.08 -26.11 16.22
CA GLU A 180 16.03 -25.00 16.12
C GLU A 180 15.62 -23.95 15.09
N MET A 181 16.20 -22.76 15.18
CA MET A 181 15.89 -21.64 14.29
C MET A 181 16.27 -21.94 12.83
N VAL A 182 15.31 -21.81 11.92
CA VAL A 182 15.52 -21.88 10.47
C VAL A 182 15.47 -20.47 9.88
N ILE A 183 16.49 -20.09 9.11
CA ILE A 183 16.58 -18.78 8.45
C ILE A 183 16.78 -18.94 6.95
N VAL A 184 15.99 -18.22 6.16
CA VAL A 184 16.28 -17.92 4.76
C VAL A 184 16.42 -16.40 4.63
N ARG A 185 17.65 -15.95 4.35
CA ARG A 185 17.99 -14.54 4.19
C ARG A 185 18.25 -14.18 2.74
N ASP A 186 18.28 -12.87 2.48
CA ASP A 186 18.64 -12.29 1.19
C ASP A 186 17.70 -12.63 0.02
N ILE A 187 16.44 -12.94 0.31
CA ILE A 187 15.41 -13.18 -0.71
C ILE A 187 15.11 -11.85 -1.42
N ASP A 188 15.42 -11.76 -2.71
CA ASP A 188 15.13 -10.57 -3.50
C ASP A 188 13.63 -10.35 -3.66
N ILE A 189 13.19 -9.11 -3.41
CA ILE A 189 11.79 -8.70 -3.47
C ILE A 189 11.65 -7.47 -4.36
N PHE A 190 10.63 -7.53 -5.21
CA PHE A 190 10.21 -6.44 -6.10
C PHE A 190 8.72 -6.19 -5.91
N SER A 191 8.35 -4.98 -5.52
CA SER A 191 6.96 -4.62 -5.29
C SER A 191 6.66 -3.21 -5.84
N LEU A 192 5.38 -2.84 -5.88
CA LEU A 192 4.91 -1.54 -6.34
C LEU A 192 4.36 -0.74 -5.16
N CYS A 193 4.84 0.48 -4.98
CA CYS A 193 4.30 1.41 -3.99
C CYS A 193 2.87 1.79 -4.39
N GLU A 194 1.88 1.49 -3.54
CA GLU A 194 0.48 1.76 -3.87
C GLU A 194 0.15 3.24 -4.04
N HIS A 195 0.93 4.14 -3.43
CA HIS A 195 0.73 5.58 -3.51
C HIS A 195 1.13 6.19 -4.85
N HIS A 196 2.07 5.57 -5.57
CA HIS A 196 2.69 6.17 -6.76
C HIS A 196 2.78 5.21 -7.96
N LEU A 197 2.45 3.93 -7.78
CA LEU A 197 2.64 2.86 -8.77
C LEU A 197 4.11 2.75 -9.26
N VAL A 198 5.04 3.13 -8.39
CA VAL A 198 6.48 3.14 -8.65
C VAL A 198 7.14 2.02 -7.83
N PRO A 199 8.13 1.29 -8.38
CA PRO A 199 8.73 0.17 -7.66
C PRO A 199 9.42 0.55 -6.35
N PHE A 200 9.37 -0.37 -5.40
CA PHE A 200 10.36 -0.49 -4.34
C PHE A 200 10.94 -1.90 -4.37
N CYS A 201 12.27 -1.98 -4.25
CA CYS A 201 13.02 -3.22 -4.45
C CYS A 201 14.01 -3.40 -3.30
N GLY A 202 14.20 -4.64 -2.86
CA GLY A 202 14.95 -4.90 -1.66
C GLY A 202 15.15 -6.37 -1.39
N LYS A 203 15.50 -6.68 -0.14
CA LYS A 203 15.68 -8.03 0.35
C LYS A 203 14.79 -8.28 1.55
N VAL A 204 14.31 -9.52 1.68
CA VAL A 204 13.63 -10.00 2.86
C VAL A 204 14.39 -11.17 3.47
N SER A 205 14.49 -11.15 4.79
CA SER A 205 15.04 -12.22 5.60
C SER A 205 13.94 -12.75 6.50
N ILE A 206 13.75 -14.07 6.46
CA ILE A 206 12.68 -14.77 7.15
C ILE A 206 13.32 -15.79 8.09
N GLY A 207 12.94 -15.75 9.36
CA GLY A 207 13.30 -16.73 10.37
C GLY A 207 12.06 -17.33 11.01
N TYR A 208 12.11 -18.61 11.39
CA TYR A 208 11.08 -19.22 12.23
C TYR A 208 11.68 -20.31 13.11
N ILE A 209 11.02 -20.61 14.23
CA ILE A 209 11.36 -21.73 15.11
C ILE A 209 10.26 -22.77 14.95
N PRO A 210 10.52 -23.93 14.32
CA PRO A 210 9.50 -24.91 14.04
C PRO A 210 8.87 -25.49 15.31
N ASN A 211 7.67 -26.01 15.15
CA ASN A 211 7.01 -26.89 16.12
C ASN A 211 6.75 -28.23 15.41
N ARG A 212 7.83 -29.01 15.19
CA ARG A 212 7.85 -30.29 14.45
C ARG A 212 7.54 -30.24 12.95
N ARG A 213 7.06 -29.11 12.44
CA ARG A 213 6.74 -28.92 11.01
C ARG A 213 7.67 -27.92 10.35
N VAL A 214 8.31 -28.35 9.28
CA VAL A 214 9.23 -27.56 8.45
C VAL A 214 8.59 -27.29 7.09
N LEU A 215 8.81 -26.08 6.56
CA LEU A 215 8.39 -25.71 5.21
C LEU A 215 9.54 -25.92 4.23
N GLY A 216 9.26 -26.45 3.04
CA GLY A 216 10.26 -26.45 1.97
C GLY A 216 10.81 -25.04 1.72
N LEU A 217 12.13 -24.86 1.75
CA LEU A 217 12.79 -23.54 1.76
C LEU A 217 12.34 -22.61 0.61
N SER A 218 12.13 -23.18 -0.59
CA SER A 218 11.66 -22.43 -1.75
C SER A 218 10.28 -21.79 -1.56
N LYS A 219 9.46 -22.31 -0.64
CA LYS A 219 8.11 -21.79 -0.37
C LYS A 219 8.14 -20.50 0.43
N LEU A 220 9.16 -20.28 1.28
CA LEU A 220 9.34 -19.00 1.98
C LEU A 220 9.49 -17.85 0.97
N ALA A 221 10.33 -18.06 -0.05
CA ALA A 221 10.51 -17.10 -1.15
C ALA A 221 9.22 -16.92 -1.97
N ARG A 222 8.50 -18.00 -2.29
CA ARG A 222 7.23 -17.90 -3.03
C ARG A 222 6.14 -17.16 -2.27
N ILE A 223 6.02 -17.37 -0.95
CA ILE A 223 5.09 -16.63 -0.10
C ILE A 223 5.44 -15.14 -0.09
N ALA A 224 6.73 -14.82 0.04
CA ALA A 224 7.18 -13.44 -0.04
C ALA A 224 6.88 -12.82 -1.41
N GLU A 225 7.09 -13.56 -2.50
CA GLU A 225 6.76 -13.11 -3.85
C GLU A 225 5.25 -12.87 -4.01
N MET A 226 4.41 -13.80 -3.57
CA MET A 226 2.94 -13.71 -3.62
C MET A 226 2.40 -12.40 -3.03
N PHE A 227 2.94 -11.96 -1.89
CA PHE A 227 2.55 -10.67 -1.30
C PHE A 227 3.23 -9.48 -1.96
N SER A 228 4.47 -9.62 -2.43
CA SER A 228 5.20 -8.52 -3.07
C SER A 228 4.65 -8.14 -4.45
N ARG A 229 4.07 -9.10 -5.19
CA ARG A 229 3.45 -8.90 -6.51
C ARG A 229 2.03 -8.32 -6.37
N ARG A 230 1.93 -7.24 -5.61
CA ARG A 230 0.72 -6.47 -5.28
C ARG A 230 1.09 -4.99 -5.19
N LEU A 231 0.09 -4.13 -5.15
CA LEU A 231 0.26 -2.75 -4.69
C LEU A 231 0.41 -2.77 -3.17
N GLN A 232 1.49 -2.17 -2.67
CA GLN A 232 1.91 -2.38 -1.29
C GLN A 232 2.42 -1.12 -0.59
N VAL A 233 2.43 -1.26 0.73
CA VAL A 233 3.20 -0.49 1.72
C VAL A 233 4.15 -1.48 2.41
N GLN A 234 5.41 -1.12 2.62
CA GLN A 234 6.46 -2.06 3.06
C GLN A 234 6.14 -2.69 4.41
N GLU A 235 5.58 -1.92 5.34
CA GLU A 235 5.13 -2.34 6.66
C GLU A 235 4.05 -3.43 6.55
N ARG A 236 3.10 -3.24 5.62
CA ARG A 236 2.03 -4.21 5.36
C ARG A 236 2.57 -5.49 4.75
N LEU A 237 3.45 -5.37 3.75
CA LEU A 237 4.09 -6.49 3.10
C LEU A 237 4.87 -7.35 4.12
N THR A 238 5.70 -6.72 4.95
CA THR A 238 6.47 -7.39 6.00
C THR A 238 5.57 -8.17 6.97
N LYS A 239 4.47 -7.53 7.41
CA LYS A 239 3.49 -8.15 8.29
C LYS A 239 2.76 -9.31 7.63
N GLN A 240 2.32 -9.16 6.38
CA GLN A 240 1.56 -10.18 5.66
C GLN A 240 2.36 -11.48 5.53
N ILE A 241 3.65 -11.38 5.18
CA ILE A 241 4.54 -12.53 5.10
C ILE A 241 4.63 -13.25 6.47
N ALA A 242 4.88 -12.50 7.55
CA ALA A 242 5.02 -13.09 8.88
C ALA A 242 3.74 -13.79 9.37
N VAL A 243 2.58 -13.13 9.19
CA VAL A 243 1.27 -13.68 9.58
C VAL A 243 0.94 -14.94 8.79
N ALA A 244 1.15 -14.92 7.47
CA ALA A 244 0.84 -16.06 6.62
C ALA A 244 1.70 -17.29 6.96
N LEU A 245 2.98 -17.09 7.25
CA LEU A 245 3.87 -18.15 7.71
C LEU A 245 3.44 -18.71 9.06
N ASN A 246 3.05 -17.84 10.00
CA ASN A 246 2.56 -18.26 11.30
C ASN A 246 1.27 -19.10 11.17
N GLU A 247 0.35 -18.71 10.29
CA GLU A 247 -0.89 -19.45 10.05
C GLU A 247 -0.65 -20.84 9.47
N ILE A 248 0.25 -20.99 8.50
CA ILE A 248 0.54 -22.29 7.88
C ILE A 248 1.33 -23.20 8.82
N LEU A 249 2.43 -22.68 9.37
CA LEU A 249 3.39 -23.52 10.10
C LEU A 249 2.95 -23.79 11.54
N GLN A 250 2.18 -22.87 12.14
CA GLN A 250 1.96 -22.81 13.58
C GLN A 250 3.28 -23.00 14.37
N PRO A 251 4.32 -22.21 14.03
CA PRO A 251 5.64 -22.38 14.63
C PRO A 251 5.66 -21.79 16.05
N GLN A 252 6.74 -22.03 16.78
CA GLN A 252 6.95 -21.39 18.09
C GLN A 252 7.15 -19.87 17.93
N GLY A 253 7.62 -19.41 16.78
CA GLY A 253 7.65 -18.01 16.40
C GLY A 253 8.09 -17.78 14.96
N VAL A 254 7.85 -16.57 14.45
CA VAL A 254 8.26 -16.10 13.11
C VAL A 254 8.85 -14.71 13.22
N ALA A 255 9.92 -14.46 12.47
CA ALA A 255 10.52 -13.17 12.26
C ALA A 255 10.65 -12.87 10.77
N VAL A 256 10.27 -11.65 10.37
CA VAL A 256 10.51 -11.14 9.03
C VAL A 256 11.15 -9.77 9.15
N VAL A 257 12.29 -9.58 8.47
CA VAL A 257 12.95 -8.28 8.30
C VAL A 257 13.05 -8.01 6.82
N MET A 258 12.68 -6.80 6.41
CA MET A 258 12.76 -6.34 5.04
C MET A 258 13.54 -5.04 4.97
N GLU A 259 14.50 -4.97 4.06
CA GLU A 259 15.19 -3.74 3.68
C GLU A 259 14.89 -3.45 2.22
N ALA A 260 14.39 -2.25 1.90
CA ALA A 260 14.14 -1.88 0.51
C ALA A 260 14.49 -0.41 0.19
N SER A 261 14.78 -0.18 -1.09
CA SER A 261 14.93 1.15 -1.69
C SER A 261 13.65 1.50 -2.45
N HIS A 262 13.10 2.67 -2.16
CA HIS A 262 11.85 3.15 -2.75
C HIS A 262 12.13 4.11 -3.89
N GLN A 263 11.78 3.76 -5.13
CA GLN A 263 12.06 4.64 -6.27
C GLN A 263 11.25 5.94 -6.20
N CYS A 264 10.11 5.94 -5.50
CA CYS A 264 9.36 7.17 -5.23
C CYS A 264 10.12 8.20 -4.36
N MET A 265 11.18 7.78 -3.65
CA MET A 265 12.10 8.66 -2.90
C MET A 265 13.42 8.91 -3.63
N VAL A 266 13.82 8.02 -4.53
CA VAL A 266 15.14 8.08 -5.21
C VAL A 266 15.07 8.92 -6.48
N MET A 267 14.15 8.62 -7.40
CA MET A 267 14.10 9.27 -8.72
C MET A 267 13.17 10.47 -8.79
N ARG A 268 12.39 10.75 -7.73
CA ARG A 268 11.46 11.88 -7.63
C ARG A 268 11.31 12.37 -6.19
N GLY A 269 10.55 13.44 -5.99
CA GLY A 269 10.24 13.97 -4.67
C GLY A 269 11.50 14.43 -3.95
N VAL A 270 11.83 13.79 -2.83
CA VAL A 270 12.98 14.15 -1.97
C VAL A 270 14.35 13.78 -2.54
N GLN A 271 14.39 12.91 -3.57
CA GLN A 271 15.60 12.50 -4.31
C GLN A 271 16.79 12.12 -3.42
N LYS A 272 16.61 11.09 -2.57
CA LYS A 272 17.64 10.58 -1.65
C LYS A 272 18.17 9.22 -2.12
N PRO A 273 19.09 9.19 -3.12
CA PRO A 273 19.76 7.95 -3.50
C PRO A 273 20.51 7.38 -2.31
N GLY A 274 20.57 6.05 -2.22
CA GLY A 274 21.19 5.34 -1.09
C GLY A 274 20.31 5.20 0.16
N SER A 275 19.19 5.93 0.25
CA SER A 275 18.24 5.74 1.36
C SER A 275 17.63 4.33 1.33
N LYS A 276 17.60 3.69 2.49
CA LYS A 276 16.99 2.38 2.72
C LYS A 276 15.94 2.48 3.82
N THR A 277 14.84 1.76 3.64
CA THR A 277 13.81 1.60 4.66
C THR A 277 13.89 0.17 5.19
N ILE A 278 14.04 0.02 6.50
CA ILE A 278 14.03 -1.27 7.17
C ILE A 278 12.73 -1.41 7.96
N THR A 279 12.01 -2.50 7.75
CA THR A 279 10.81 -2.87 8.48
C THR A 279 10.95 -4.28 9.04
N SER A 280 10.34 -4.54 10.19
CA SER A 280 10.39 -5.87 10.80
C SER A 280 9.06 -6.23 11.45
N PHE A 281 8.70 -7.51 11.43
CA PHE A 281 7.53 -8.03 12.14
C PHE A 281 7.88 -9.35 12.84
N MET A 282 7.58 -9.42 14.14
CA MET A 282 7.96 -10.51 15.03
C MET A 282 6.72 -11.12 15.69
N LEU A 283 6.63 -12.45 15.69
CA LEU A 283 5.54 -13.25 16.28
C LEU A 283 6.12 -14.36 17.15
N GLY A 284 5.33 -14.84 18.11
CA GLY A 284 5.72 -15.93 19.01
C GLY A 284 7.02 -15.63 19.78
N GLN A 285 7.92 -16.61 19.86
CA GLN A 285 9.18 -16.51 20.59
C GLN A 285 10.05 -15.31 20.18
N PHE A 286 10.13 -14.96 18.89
CA PHE A 286 10.87 -13.78 18.44
C PHE A 286 10.33 -12.46 19.02
N ARG A 287 9.04 -12.42 19.41
CA ARG A 287 8.45 -11.25 20.06
C ARG A 287 8.65 -11.30 21.57
N SER A 288 8.42 -12.45 22.19
CA SER A 288 8.43 -12.59 23.66
C SER A 288 9.83 -12.75 24.26
N ASP A 289 10.78 -13.38 23.57
CA ASP A 289 12.15 -13.58 24.03
C ASP A 289 13.13 -12.65 23.28
N PRO A 290 13.75 -11.68 23.98
CA PRO A 290 14.81 -10.85 23.42
C PRO A 290 16.02 -11.63 22.90
N LYS A 291 16.42 -12.74 23.53
CA LYS A 291 17.62 -13.49 23.14
C LYS A 291 17.45 -14.12 21.77
N THR A 292 16.32 -14.80 21.54
CA THR A 292 15.93 -15.33 20.23
C THR A 292 15.91 -14.25 19.15
N ARG A 293 15.37 -13.07 19.48
CA ARG A 293 15.33 -11.93 18.54
C ARG A 293 16.72 -11.41 18.22
N GLU A 294 17.58 -11.28 19.22
CA GLU A 294 18.97 -10.82 19.04
C GLU A 294 19.78 -11.80 18.20
N GLU A 295 19.64 -13.11 18.44
CA GLU A 295 20.25 -14.16 17.63
C GLU A 295 19.86 -14.01 16.16
N PHE A 296 18.57 -13.94 15.87
CA PHE A 296 18.08 -13.74 14.50
C PHE A 296 18.62 -12.47 13.84
N LEU A 297 18.53 -11.33 14.54
CA LEU A 297 19.02 -10.06 14.02
C LEU A 297 20.54 -10.05 13.81
N SER A 298 21.29 -10.90 14.51
CA SER A 298 22.73 -11.07 14.30
C SER A 298 23.05 -11.91 13.05
N LEU A 299 22.21 -12.91 12.75
CA LEU A 299 22.39 -13.83 11.62
C LEU A 299 21.92 -13.25 10.28
N VAL A 300 21.01 -12.28 10.30
CA VAL A 300 20.47 -11.62 9.09
C VAL A 300 21.13 -10.28 8.77
N LYS A 301 22.18 -9.90 9.50
CA LYS A 301 23.06 -8.78 9.16
C LYS A 301 24.04 -9.12 8.05
#